data_AF-A0A0F9B0W8-F1
#
_entry.id   AF-A0A0F9B0W8-F1
#
_cell.length_a   1.000
_cell.length_b   1.000
_cell.length_c   1.000
_cell.angle_alpha   90.00
_cell.angle_beta   90.00
_cell.angle_gamma   90.00
#
_symmetry.space_group_name_H-M   'P 1'
#
loop_
_entity.id
_entity.type
_entity.pdbx_description
1 polymer ?
#
loop_
_entity_poly.entity_id
_entity_poly.type
_entity_poly.pdbx_seq_one_letter_code
_entity_poly.pdbx_strand_id
1 'polypeptide(L)'
;MSSESNYSVECHTCFSSKSRFSMVSIMLGMTVCFSTLWRFPYQVANFGGAGYILVYILMISLFVFPALTAEWGLGRFTKRGPDGAYTQLKMPGGKLIAVILFGVVLAVGSYFVIWIGWILR
;
A
#
# COMPACT_ATOMS: atom_id res chain seq x y z
N MET A 1 3.06 5.40 34.48
CA MET A 1 3.92 4.97 33.36
C MET A 1 3.08 4.10 32.41
N SER A 2 1.83 4.48 32.10
CA SER A 2 1.43 5.58 31.20
C SER A 2 2.02 5.41 29.81
N SER A 3 1.44 4.48 29.04
CA SER A 3 0.97 4.71 27.66
C SER A 3 0.72 3.38 26.93
N GLU A 4 -0.21 2.57 27.44
CA GLU A 4 -0.98 1.61 26.61
C GLU A 4 -2.11 2.36 25.90
N SER A 5 -1.75 3.42 25.17
CA SER A 5 -2.70 4.19 24.38
C SER A 5 -3.02 3.43 23.11
N ASN A 6 -4.18 2.75 23.12
CA ASN A 6 -5.16 2.83 22.05
C ASN A 6 -4.57 2.86 20.63
N TYR A 7 -4.11 1.71 20.14
CA TYR A 7 -4.30 1.38 18.72
C TYR A 7 -5.70 0.77 18.53
N SER A 8 -6.70 1.41 19.12
CA SER A 8 -8.06 1.30 18.63
C SER A 8 -8.00 1.88 17.22
N VAL A 9 -7.90 1.00 16.23
CA VAL A 9 -8.26 1.34 14.87
C VAL A 9 -9.71 1.80 14.99
N GLU A 10 -9.89 3.11 15.03
CA GLU A 10 -11.19 3.73 15.18
C GLU A 10 -12.01 3.27 13.97
N CYS A 11 -12.93 2.34 14.21
CA CYS A 11 -13.83 1.76 13.21
C CYS A 11 -14.86 2.82 12.80
N HIS A 12 -14.43 3.92 12.19
CA HIS A 12 -15.30 4.88 11.50
C HIS A 12 -15.63 4.40 10.09
N THR A 13 -16.11 3.16 9.98
CA THR A 13 -17.09 2.68 8.98
C THR A 13 -17.45 1.26 9.38
N CYS A 14 -18.43 1.10 10.26
CA CYS A 14 -19.10 -0.18 10.42
C CYS A 14 -19.89 -0.45 9.13
N PHE A 15 -19.24 -0.99 8.09
CA PHE A 15 -19.97 -1.69 7.04
C PHE A 15 -20.57 -2.93 7.71
N SER A 16 -21.81 -2.75 8.16
CA SER A 16 -22.58 -3.65 9.03
C SER A 16 -22.96 -4.96 8.31
N SER A 17 -21.97 -5.75 7.95
CA SER A 17 -22.20 -7.14 7.55
C SER A 17 -20.97 -7.97 7.86
N LYS A 18 -21.12 -8.92 8.79
CA LYS A 18 -20.09 -9.83 9.31
C LYS A 18 -19.58 -10.86 8.29
N SER A 19 -19.54 -10.50 7.00
CA SER A 19 -19.21 -11.42 5.90
C SER A 19 -17.77 -11.23 5.42
N ARG A 20 -17.04 -12.35 5.33
CA ARG A 20 -15.68 -12.42 4.76
C ARG A 20 -15.64 -11.87 3.33
N PHE A 21 -16.75 -11.92 2.62
CA PHE A 21 -16.90 -11.41 1.27
C PHE A 21 -16.73 -9.88 1.19
N SER A 22 -17.27 -9.13 2.15
CA SER A 22 -17.13 -7.68 2.20
C SER A 22 -15.68 -7.27 2.44
N MET A 23 -14.97 -7.98 3.32
CA MET A 23 -13.53 -7.74 3.56
C MET A 23 -12.71 -7.96 2.29
N VAL A 24 -12.95 -9.05 1.58
CA VAL A 24 -12.21 -9.37 0.34
C VAL A 24 -12.53 -8.37 -0.76
N SER A 25 -13.80 -7.97 -0.93
CA SER A 25 -14.21 -7.00 -1.96
C SER A 25 -13.55 -5.62 -1.77
N ILE A 26 -13.47 -5.12 -0.53
CA ILE A 26 -12.80 -3.85 -0.22
C ILE A 26 -11.29 -3.93 -0.55
N MET A 27 -10.64 -5.03 -0.16
CA MET A 27 -9.23 -5.26 -0.43
C MET A 27 -8.94 -5.36 -1.95
N LEU A 28 -9.81 -6.07 -2.68
CA LEU A 28 -9.72 -6.16 -4.13
C LEU A 28 -9.89 -4.78 -4.76
N GLY A 29 -10.93 -4.02 -4.37
CA GLY A 29 -11.20 -2.67 -4.88
C GLY A 29 -10.01 -1.72 -4.72
N MET A 30 -9.26 -1.81 -3.61
CA MET A 30 -8.03 -1.04 -3.42
C MET A 30 -6.87 -1.54 -4.29
N THR A 31 -6.78 -2.85 -4.49
CA THR A 31 -5.67 -3.47 -5.26
C THR A 31 -5.79 -3.21 -6.76
N VAL A 32 -7.00 -3.17 -7.32
CA VAL A 32 -7.20 -3.05 -8.79
C VAL A 32 -7.20 -1.58 -9.29
N CYS A 33 -7.09 -0.59 -8.40
CA CYS A 33 -7.43 0.80 -8.75
C CYS A 33 -6.28 1.61 -9.40
N PHE A 34 -6.66 2.45 -10.36
CA PHE A 34 -5.94 3.50 -11.12
C PHE A 34 -4.63 3.14 -11.85
N SER A 35 -3.70 2.43 -11.20
CA SER A 35 -2.40 2.06 -11.79
C SER A 35 -2.54 1.06 -12.95
N THR A 36 -3.46 0.12 -12.80
CA THR A 36 -3.73 -0.95 -13.77
C THR A 36 -4.39 -0.44 -15.04
N LEU A 37 -5.14 0.67 -14.99
CA LEU A 37 -6.00 1.08 -16.11
C LEU A 37 -5.30 1.94 -17.16
N TRP A 38 -4.32 2.77 -16.80
CA TRP A 38 -3.75 3.74 -17.74
C TRP A 38 -2.29 3.48 -18.12
N ARG A 39 -1.46 3.05 -17.16
CA ARG A 39 -0.03 2.81 -17.40
C ARG A 39 0.22 1.52 -18.18
N PHE A 40 -0.55 0.47 -17.85
CA PHE A 40 -0.44 -0.85 -18.47
C PHE A 40 -0.72 -0.84 -19.99
N PRO A 41 -1.85 -0.32 -20.50
CA PRO A 41 -2.11 -0.35 -21.94
C PRO A 41 -1.06 0.44 -22.73
N TYR A 42 -0.53 1.54 -22.17
CA TYR A 42 0.52 2.32 -22.81
C TYR A 42 1.84 1.55 -22.94
N GLN A 43 2.25 0.79 -21.92
CA GLN A 43 3.46 -0.01 -22.00
C GLN A 43 3.29 -1.21 -22.93
N VAL A 44 2.14 -1.88 -22.89
CA VAL A 44 1.83 -3.00 -23.80
C VAL A 44 1.81 -2.55 -25.26
N ALA A 45 1.28 -1.36 -25.55
CA ALA A 45 1.25 -0.80 -26.90
C ALA A 45 2.66 -0.49 -27.45
N ASN A 46 3.58 -0.03 -26.63
CA ASN A 46 4.94 0.34 -27.06
C ASN A 46 5.91 -0.85 -27.15
N PHE A 47 5.74 -1.88 -26.31
CA PHE A 47 6.70 -2.98 -26.16
C PHE A 47 6.27 -4.30 -26.85
N GLY A 48 5.47 -4.23 -27.91
CA GLY A 48 5.16 -5.40 -28.74
C GLY A 48 4.05 -6.32 -28.19
N GLY A 49 3.10 -5.76 -27.42
CA GLY A 49 1.85 -6.44 -27.10
C GLY A 49 2.00 -7.64 -26.15
N ALA A 50 1.64 -8.83 -26.62
CA ALA A 50 1.49 -10.03 -25.79
C ALA A 50 2.81 -10.59 -25.22
N GLY A 51 3.93 -10.42 -25.93
CA GLY A 51 5.25 -10.87 -25.44
C GLY A 51 5.70 -10.12 -24.19
N TYR A 52 5.42 -8.81 -24.14
CA TYR A 52 5.69 -7.96 -22.97
C TYR A 52 4.88 -8.40 -21.75
N ILE A 53 3.62 -8.79 -21.94
CA ILE A 53 2.73 -9.20 -20.85
C ILE A 53 3.26 -10.45 -20.13
N LEU A 54 3.76 -11.44 -20.88
CA LEU A 54 4.28 -12.68 -20.30
C LEU A 54 5.53 -12.42 -19.44
N VAL A 55 6.46 -11.60 -19.93
CA VAL A 55 7.65 -11.19 -19.17
C VAL A 55 7.28 -10.31 -17.98
N TYR A 56 6.31 -9.41 -18.14
CA TYR A 56 5.81 -8.54 -17.07
C TYR A 56 5.22 -9.34 -15.90
N ILE A 57 4.37 -10.34 -16.18
CA ILE A 57 3.77 -11.22 -15.16
C ILE A 57 4.85 -12.03 -14.43
N LEU A 58 5.88 -12.49 -15.14
CA LEU A 58 6.97 -13.25 -14.55
C LEU A 58 7.81 -12.38 -13.61
N MET A 59 8.20 -11.19 -14.06
CA MET A 59 8.99 -10.24 -13.25
C MET A 59 8.22 -9.74 -12.03
N ILE A 60 6.95 -9.38 -12.20
CA ILE A 60 6.12 -8.91 -11.09
C ILE A 60 5.87 -10.04 -10.08
N SER A 61 5.66 -11.27 -10.53
CA SER A 61 5.50 -12.41 -9.63
C SER A 61 6.76 -12.66 -8.81
N LEU A 62 7.95 -12.57 -9.41
CA LEU A 62 9.21 -12.77 -8.69
C LEU A 62 9.53 -11.67 -7.68
N PHE A 63 9.14 -10.43 -7.93
CA PHE A 63 9.50 -9.31 -7.05
C PHE A 63 8.38 -8.96 -6.05
N VAL A 64 7.13 -8.97 -6.49
CA VAL A 64 5.98 -8.56 -5.66
C VAL A 64 5.63 -9.61 -4.62
N PHE A 65 5.67 -10.91 -4.94
CA PHE A 65 5.39 -11.93 -3.92
C PHE A 65 6.34 -11.88 -2.71
N PRO A 66 7.68 -11.84 -2.86
CA PRO A 66 8.56 -11.74 -1.71
C PRO A 66 8.44 -10.38 -1.01
N ALA A 67 8.28 -9.27 -1.75
CA ALA A 67 8.09 -7.95 -1.16
C ALA A 67 6.80 -7.88 -0.31
N LEU A 68 5.70 -8.39 -0.85
CA LEU A 68 4.40 -8.45 -0.16
C LEU A 68 4.47 -9.35 1.08
N THR A 69 5.15 -10.49 0.97
CA THR A 69 5.34 -11.40 2.11
C THR A 69 6.17 -10.75 3.21
N ALA A 70 7.21 -10.00 2.86
CA ALA A 70 8.03 -9.26 3.81
C ALA A 70 7.23 -8.17 4.53
N GLU A 71 6.43 -7.41 3.79
CA GLU A 71 5.60 -6.33 4.33
C GLU A 71 4.45 -6.87 5.22
N TRP A 72 3.77 -7.93 4.78
CA TRP A 72 2.76 -8.61 5.60
C TRP A 72 3.34 -9.26 6.85
N GLY A 73 4.55 -9.83 6.76
CA GLY A 73 5.28 -10.31 7.93
C GLY A 73 5.51 -9.18 8.93
N LEU A 74 6.09 -8.07 8.47
CA LEU A 74 6.40 -6.90 9.31
C LEU A 74 5.16 -6.32 10.01
N GLY A 75 4.05 -6.23 9.30
CA GLY A 75 2.77 -5.76 9.84
C GLY A 75 2.23 -6.65 10.98
N ARG A 76 2.37 -7.98 10.86
CA ARG A 76 1.92 -8.93 11.90
C ARG A 76 2.80 -8.94 13.14
N PHE A 77 4.11 -8.77 12.98
CA PHE A 77 5.03 -8.70 14.12
C PHE A 77 4.86 -7.41 14.92
N THR A 78 4.57 -6.30 14.25
CA THR A 78 4.54 -5.00 14.92
C THR A 78 3.17 -4.67 15.55
N LYS A 79 2.06 -4.99 14.88
CA LYS A 79 0.68 -4.56 15.24
C LYS A 79 0.52 -3.06 15.58
N ARG A 80 1.45 -2.22 15.15
CA ARG A 80 1.50 -0.76 15.35
C ARG A 80 1.85 -0.10 14.02
N GLY A 81 1.60 1.21 13.94
CA GLY A 81 1.91 2.02 12.77
C GLY A 81 3.39 1.96 12.35
N PRO A 82 3.72 2.45 11.15
CA PRO A 82 5.07 2.42 10.61
C PRO A 82 6.09 3.09 11.54
N ASP A 83 5.71 4.10 12.31
CA ASP A 83 6.53 4.75 13.35
C ASP A 83 6.84 3.82 14.55
N GLY A 84 5.85 3.03 14.98
CA GLY A 84 5.96 2.06 16.07
C GLY A 84 6.65 0.74 15.68
N ALA A 85 6.69 0.42 14.38
CA ALA A 85 7.33 -0.78 13.82
C ALA A 85 8.84 -0.76 13.94
N TYR A 86 9.43 0.31 13.43
CA TYR A 86 10.88 0.42 13.39
C TYR A 86 11.48 0.70 14.77
N THR A 87 10.69 1.24 15.71
CA THR A 87 11.10 1.43 17.10
C THR A 87 11.17 0.10 17.87
N GLN A 88 10.26 -0.85 17.59
CA GLN A 88 10.26 -2.17 18.23
C GLN A 88 11.33 -3.12 17.69
N LEU A 89 11.67 -3.02 16.41
CA LEU A 89 12.73 -3.84 15.80
C LEU A 89 14.16 -3.48 16.25
N LYS A 90 14.34 -2.44 17.08
CA LYS A 90 15.64 -1.99 17.64
C LYS A 90 16.77 -1.88 16.58
N MET A 91 16.45 -1.57 15.32
CA MET A 91 17.47 -1.31 14.32
C MET A 91 18.05 0.10 14.50
N PRO A 92 19.39 0.28 14.53
CA PRO A 92 20.01 1.60 14.57
C PRO A 92 19.68 2.34 13.27
N GLY A 93 18.76 3.32 13.32
CA GLY A 93 18.28 4.08 12.16
C GLY A 93 16.81 3.85 11.78
N GLY A 94 16.09 2.98 12.50
CA GLY A 94 14.67 2.68 12.20
C GLY A 94 13.74 3.90 12.22
N LYS A 95 14.01 4.88 13.09
CA LYS A 95 13.23 6.13 13.17
C LYS A 95 13.38 7.01 11.92
N LEU A 96 14.55 7.00 11.27
CA LEU A 96 14.79 7.74 10.03
C LEU A 96 14.02 7.09 8.86
N ILE A 97 14.07 5.76 8.76
CA ILE A 97 13.31 5.00 7.76
C ILE A 97 11.79 5.24 7.91
N ALA A 98 11.29 5.29 9.15
CA ALA A 98 9.88 5.55 9.42
C ALA A 98 9.46 6.96 8.98
N VAL A 99 10.28 7.97 9.28
CA VAL A 99 10.03 9.36 8.88
C VAL A 99 10.07 9.52 7.36
N ILE A 100 11.03 8.86 6.68
CA ILE A 100 11.12 8.89 5.22
C ILE A 100 9.87 8.24 4.60
N LEU A 101 9.45 7.07 5.08
CA LEU A 101 8.24 6.40 4.59
C LEU A 101 6.99 7.27 4.76
N PHE A 102 6.84 7.91 5.92
CA PHE A 102 5.74 8.84 6.16
C PHE A 102 5.79 10.04 5.21
N GLY A 103 6.98 10.61 4.98
CA GLY A 103 7.18 11.70 4.03
C GLY A 103 6.83 11.32 2.59
N VAL A 104 7.18 10.10 2.16
CA VAL A 104 6.84 9.59 0.82
C VAL A 104 5.32 9.48 0.65
N VAL A 105 4.61 8.93 1.63
CA VAL A 105 3.14 8.80 1.58
C VAL A 105 2.47 10.18 1.48
N LEU A 106 2.92 11.15 2.27
CA LEU A 106 2.41 12.52 2.22
C LEU A 106 2.71 13.20 0.88
N ALA A 107 3.92 13.05 0.35
CA ALA A 107 4.32 13.66 -0.92
C ALA A 107 3.48 13.13 -2.10
N VAL A 108 3.31 11.80 -2.16
CA VAL A 108 2.48 11.17 -3.20
C VAL A 108 1.01 11.56 -3.03
N GLY A 109 0.47 11.51 -1.81
CA GLY A 109 -0.91 11.92 -1.54
C GLY A 109 -1.18 13.38 -1.93
N SER A 110 -0.27 14.29 -1.57
CA SER A 110 -0.37 15.71 -1.94
C SER A 110 -0.39 15.91 -3.45
N TYR A 111 0.50 15.23 -4.18
CA TYR A 111 0.54 15.29 -5.64
C TYR A 111 -0.80 14.89 -6.27
N PHE A 112 -1.40 13.79 -5.80
CA PHE A 112 -2.70 13.33 -6.30
C PHE A 112 -3.84 14.30 -5.99
N VAL A 113 -3.87 14.91 -4.80
CA VAL A 113 -4.91 15.88 -4.43
C VAL A 113 -4.84 17.13 -5.32
N ILE A 114 -3.65 17.64 -5.62
CA ILE A 114 -3.46 18.79 -6.51
C ILE A 114 -3.94 18.45 -7.93
N TRP A 115 -3.58 17.26 -8.43
CA TRP A 115 -4.02 16.77 -9.73
C TRP A 115 -5.55 16.70 -9.84
N ILE A 116 -6.20 16.11 -8.83
CA ILE A 116 -7.66 16.01 -8.78
C ILE A 116 -8.29 17.41 -8.70
N GLY A 117 -7.67 18.34 -7.95
CA GLY A 117 -8.10 19.73 -7.86
C GLY A 117 -8.05 20.48 -9.20
N TRP A 118 -7.09 20.16 -10.07
CA TRP A 118 -7.04 20.70 -11.44
C TRP A 118 -8.12 20.09 -12.34
N ILE A 119 -8.51 18.84 -12.12
CA ILE A 119 -9.59 18.18 -12.88
C ILE A 119 -10.97 18.71 -12.49
N LEU A 120 -11.16 19.13 -11.24
CA LEU A 120 -12.44 19.61 -10.70
C LEU A 120 -12.69 21.11 -10.93
N ARG A 121 -11.68 21.86 -11.41
CA ARG A 121 -11.81 23.26 -11.81
C ARG A 121 -12.40 23.38 -13.21
#